data_AF-A0A2S9G5W9-F1
#
_entry.id   AF-A0A2S9G5W9-F1
#
_cell.length_a   1.000
_cell.length_b   1.000
_cell.length_c   1.000
_cell.angle_alpha   90.00
_cell.angle_beta   90.00
_cell.angle_gamma   90.00
#
_symmetry.space_group_name_H-M   'P 1'
#
loop_
_entity.id
_entity.type
_entity.pdbx_description
1 polymer ?
#
loop_
_entity_poly.entity_id
_entity_poly.type
_entity_poly.pdbx_seq_one_letter_code
_entity_poly.pdbx_strand_id
1 'polypeptide(L)'
;GEFTEVATMIAADLVARIAVLVDLGLGYLSLHRRTPTVSPGELQRLRLATQLRAGLFGVLYVLDEPSAGLHPADAEPLLAVLDR
;
A
#
# COMPACT_ATOMS: atom_id res chain seq x y z
N GLY A 1 -31.60 5.70 -5.13
CA GLY A 1 -31.79 5.10 -6.47
C GLY A 1 -30.58 4.24 -6.76
N GLU A 2 -30.70 3.23 -7.63
CA GLU A 2 -29.65 2.24 -7.93
C GLU A 2 -28.26 2.84 -8.24
N PHE A 3 -28.21 4.02 -8.87
CA PHE A 3 -26.95 4.75 -9.13
C PHE A 3 -26.14 5.04 -7.87
N THR A 4 -26.81 5.28 -6.74
CA THR A 4 -26.15 5.52 -5.45
C THR A 4 -25.47 4.24 -4.95
N GLU A 5 -26.07 3.08 -5.18
CA GLU A 5 -25.56 1.79 -4.68
C GLU A 5 -24.29 1.36 -5.42
N VAL A 6 -24.26 1.48 -6.75
CA VAL A 6 -23.06 1.22 -7.55
C VAL A 6 -21.92 2.16 -7.16
N ALA A 7 -22.21 3.46 -7.00
CA ALA A 7 -21.21 4.44 -6.57
C ALA A 7 -20.66 4.11 -5.17
N THR A 8 -21.52 3.70 -4.24
CA THR A 8 -21.11 3.29 -2.89
C THR A 8 -20.20 2.07 -2.91
N MET A 9 -20.52 1.04 -3.71
CA MET A 9 -19.68 -0.16 -3.81
C MET A 9 -18.29 0.16 -4.38
N ILE A 10 -18.23 0.96 -5.45
CA ILE A 10 -16.95 1.36 -6.07
C ILE A 10 -16.13 2.19 -5.09
N ALA A 11 -16.75 3.16 -4.41
CA ALA A 11 -16.07 4.00 -3.43
C ALA A 11 -15.53 3.18 -2.25
N ALA A 12 -16.31 2.22 -1.75
CA ALA A 12 -15.89 1.35 -0.66
C ALA A 12 -14.67 0.50 -1.04
N ASP A 13 -14.66 -0.09 -2.25
CA ASP A 13 -13.49 -0.84 -2.74
C ASP A 13 -12.26 0.08 -2.82
N LEU A 14 -12.38 1.25 -3.46
CA LEU A 14 -11.27 2.21 -3.59
C LEU A 14 -10.72 2.66 -2.24
N VAL A 15 -11.59 2.99 -1.28
CA VAL A 15 -11.19 3.38 0.08
C VAL A 15 -10.41 2.26 0.75
N ALA A 16 -10.87 1.00 0.64
CA ALA A 16 -10.14 -0.14 1.17
C ALA A 16 -8.76 -0.31 0.53
N ARG A 17 -8.62 -0.07 -0.78
CA ARG A 17 -7.31 -0.11 -1.46
C ARG A 17 -6.37 0.98 -0.99
N ILE A 18 -6.89 2.19 -0.81
CA ILE A 18 -6.12 3.35 -0.39
C ILE A 18 -5.67 3.22 1.07
N ALA A 19 -6.52 2.65 1.94
CA ALA A 19 -6.20 2.44 3.35
C ALA A 19 -4.88 1.66 3.54
N VAL A 20 -4.68 0.57 2.78
CA VAL A 20 -3.44 -0.23 2.83
C VAL A 20 -2.20 0.61 2.45
N LEU A 21 -2.34 1.54 1.49
CA LEU A 21 -1.25 2.44 1.12
C LEU A 21 -0.93 3.44 2.23
N VAL A 22 -1.95 3.96 2.90
CA VAL A 22 -1.80 4.87 4.03
C VAL A 22 -1.14 4.18 5.21
N ASP A 23 -1.55 2.94 5.53
CA ASP A 23 -0.97 2.13 6.60
C ASP A 23 0.53 1.84 6.37
N LEU A 24 0.96 1.78 5.10
CA LEU A 24 2.38 1.66 4.72
C LEU A 24 3.13 3.00 4.67
N GLY A 25 2.51 4.09 5.14
CA GLY A 25 3.10 5.43 5.13
C GLY A 25 3.12 6.11 3.77
N LEU A 26 2.39 5.61 2.76
CA LEU A 26 2.39 6.17 1.40
C LEU A 26 1.29 7.21 1.16
N GLY A 27 0.58 7.64 2.21
CA GLY A 27 -0.53 8.59 2.10
C GLY A 27 -0.14 9.97 1.54
N TYR A 28 1.14 10.32 1.55
CA TYR A 28 1.65 11.56 0.97
C TYR A 28 1.88 11.47 -0.55
N LEU A 29 1.83 10.27 -1.14
CA LEU A 29 1.96 10.10 -2.58
C LEU A 29 0.73 10.65 -3.30
N SER A 30 0.97 11.48 -4.30
CA SER A 30 -0.08 11.92 -5.20
C SER A 30 -0.22 10.99 -6.40
N LEU A 31 -1.45 10.74 -6.86
CA LEU A 31 -1.74 9.89 -8.03
C LEU A 31 -1.10 10.40 -9.34
N HIS A 32 -0.80 11.70 -9.43
CA HIS A 32 -0.13 12.30 -10.58
C HIS A 32 1.41 12.21 -10.50
N ARG A 33 1.98 11.69 -9.41
CA ARG A 33 3.43 11.61 -9.23
C ARG A 33 4.02 10.64 -10.25
N ARG A 34 5.05 11.09 -10.96
CA ARG A 34 5.73 10.27 -11.97
C ARG A 34 6.59 9.20 -11.32
N THR A 35 6.51 7.97 -11.83
CA THR A 35 7.26 6.81 -11.31
C THR A 35 8.78 7.04 -11.14
N PRO A 36 9.49 7.76 -12.04
CA PRO A 36 10.93 8.00 -11.86
C PRO A 36 11.32 8.84 -10.64
N THR A 37 10.37 9.57 -10.03
CA THR A 37 10.63 10.34 -8.79
C THR A 37 10.25 9.57 -7.52
N VAL A 38 9.79 8.32 -7.66
CA VAL A 38 9.48 7.43 -6.54
C VAL A 38 10.79 6.77 -6.11
N SER A 39 11.12 6.92 -4.83
CA SER A 39 12.27 6.27 -4.21
C SER A 39 12.13 4.74 -4.25
N PRO A 40 13.25 4.02 -4.19
CA PRO A 40 13.23 2.56 -4.11
C PRO A 40 12.35 2.03 -2.96
N GLY A 41 12.40 2.65 -1.77
CA GLY A 41 11.59 2.26 -0.62
C GLY A 41 10.08 2.54 -0.78
N GLU A 42 9.69 3.62 -1.45
CA GLU A 42 8.29 3.85 -1.82
C GLU A 42 7.80 2.80 -2.82
N LEU A 43 8.61 2.47 -3.84
CA LEU A 43 8.27 1.45 -4.84
C LEU A 43 8.12 0.06 -4.21
N GLN A 44 8.96 -0.27 -3.24
CA GLN A 44 8.88 -1.52 -2.50
C GLN A 44 7.60 -1.62 -1.68
N ARG A 45 7.24 -0.56 -0.94
CA ARG A 45 5.98 -0.50 -0.19
C ARG A 45 4.76 -0.54 -1.11
N LEU A 46 4.80 0.10 -2.28
CA LEU A 46 3.74 -0.01 -3.29
C LEU A 46 3.53 -1.46 -3.77
N ARG A 47 4.63 -2.21 -3.97
CA ARG A 47 4.58 -3.64 -4.31
C ARG A 47 4.00 -4.46 -3.16
N LEU A 48 4.45 -4.22 -1.93
CA LEU A 48 3.94 -4.89 -0.73
C LEU A 48 2.43 -4.67 -0.56
N ALA A 49 1.96 -3.43 -0.70
CA ALA A 49 0.53 -3.09 -0.65
C ALA A 49 -0.29 -3.89 -1.69
N THR A 50 0.26 -4.06 -2.89
CA THR A 50 -0.37 -4.85 -3.95
C THR A 50 -0.47 -6.32 -3.57
N GLN A 51 0.58 -6.88 -2.96
CA GLN A 51 0.63 -8.27 -2.52
C GLN A 51 -0.34 -8.56 -1.37
N LEU A 52 -0.37 -7.70 -0.35
CA LEU A 52 -1.30 -7.85 0.79
C LEU A 52 -2.77 -7.84 0.34
N ARG A 53 -3.08 -7.00 -0.65
CA ARG A 53 -4.42 -6.94 -1.23
C ARG A 53 -4.77 -8.12 -2.14
N ALA A 54 -3.80 -8.88 -2.62
CA ALA A 54 -4.08 -10.05 -3.46
C ALA A 54 -4.80 -11.16 -2.67
N GLY A 55 -4.83 -11.08 -1.33
CA GLY A 55 -5.57 -12.00 -0.47
C GLY A 55 -5.05 -13.43 -0.57
N LEU A 56 -3.79 -13.60 -0.94
CA LEU A 56 -3.16 -14.90 -1.04
C LEU A 56 -3.05 -15.51 0.36
N PHE A 57 -3.66 -16.67 0.53
CA PHE A 57 -3.63 -17.42 1.78
C PHE A 57 -2.64 -18.59 1.68
N GLY A 58 -1.94 -18.88 2.78
CA GLY A 58 -0.98 -20.00 2.83
C GLY A 58 0.29 -19.77 2.02
N VAL A 59 0.66 -18.50 1.79
CA VAL A 59 1.88 -18.13 1.07
C VAL A 59 2.92 -17.57 2.03
N LEU A 60 4.20 -17.78 1.70
CA LEU A 60 5.34 -17.15 2.37
C LEU A 60 5.84 -16.01 1.49
N TYR A 61 5.77 -14.78 1.99
CA TYR A 61 6.41 -13.64 1.35
C TYR A 61 7.89 -13.59 1.76
N VAL A 62 8.79 -13.62 0.79
CA VAL A 62 10.23 -13.39 1.01
C VAL A 62 10.55 -11.98 0.53
N LEU A 63 11.01 -11.14 1.46
CA LEU A 63 11.41 -9.77 1.18
C LEU A 63 12.94 -9.68 1.26
N ASP A 64 13.56 -9.06 0.26
CA ASP A 64 14.99 -8.74 0.27
C ASP A 64 15.17 -7.33 0.82
N GLU A 65 15.80 -7.21 1.99
CA GLU A 65 16.06 -5.99 2.77
C GLU A 65 14.94 -4.93 2.67
N PRO A 66 13.77 -5.15 3.31
CA PRO A 66 12.61 -4.28 3.13
C PRO A 66 12.74 -2.87 3.72
N SER A 67 13.78 -2.65 4.53
CA SER A 67 14.13 -1.36 5.10
C SER A 67 15.10 -0.52 4.26
N ALA A 68 15.67 -1.06 3.19
CA ALA A 68 16.70 -0.37 2.40
C ALA A 68 16.21 0.99 1.86
N GLY A 69 16.87 2.05 2.30
CA GLY A 69 16.57 3.42 1.84
C GLY A 69 15.23 3.96 2.34
N LEU A 70 14.60 3.35 3.34
CA LEU A 70 13.45 3.93 4.02
C LEU A 70 13.86 5.17 4.81
N HIS A 71 13.01 6.19 4.74
CA HIS A 71 13.08 7.28 5.70
C HIS A 71 12.74 6.75 7.09
N PRO A 72 13.37 7.23 8.18
CA PRO A 72 13.09 6.74 9.54
C PRO A 72 11.60 6.81 9.93
N ALA A 73 10.87 7.82 9.46
CA ALA A 73 9.43 7.96 9.68
C ALA A 73 8.57 6.87 9.00
N ASP A 74 9.14 6.12 8.06
CA ASP A 74 8.46 5.07 7.29
C ASP A 74 8.76 3.65 7.80
N ALA A 75 9.72 3.49 8.71
CA ALA A 75 10.12 2.18 9.22
C ALA A 75 9.05 1.55 10.13
N GLU A 76 8.48 2.32 11.05
CA GLU A 76 7.44 1.85 11.97
C GLU A 76 6.14 1.44 11.24
N PRO A 77 5.61 2.21 10.27
CA PRO A 77 4.49 1.77 9.43
C PRO A 77 4.74 0.46 8.70
N LEU A 78 5.95 0.26 8.16
CA LEU A 78 6.30 -1.00 7.50
C LEU A 78 6.26 -2.17 8.48
N LEU A 79 6.88 -2.04 9.65
CA LEU A 79 6.92 -3.10 10.67
C LEU A 79 5.52 -3.45 11.16
N ALA A 80 4.68 -2.44 11.43
CA ALA A 80 3.30 -2.64 11.86
C ALA A 80 2.46 -3.45 10.85
N VAL A 81 2.77 -3.33 9.56
CA VAL A 81 2.10 -4.11 8.50
C VAL A 81 2.66 -5.53 8.40
N LEU A 82 3.95 -5.74 8.66
CA LEU A 82 4.57 -7.06 8.66
C LEU A 82 4.19 -7.90 9.90
N ASP A 83 3.87 -7.25 11.02
CA ASP A 83 3.48 -7.91 12.27
C ASP A 83 2.00 -8.35 12.33
N ARG A 84 1.20 -8.09 11.27
CA ARG A 84 -0.22 -8.48 11.16
C ARG A 84 -0.40 -9.83 10.47
#